data_AF-A0A6I3L6F7-F1
#
_entry.id   AF-A0A6I3L6F7-F1
#
_cell.length_a   1.000
_cell.length_b   1.000
_cell.length_c   1.000
_cell.angle_alpha   90.00
_cell.angle_beta   90.00
_cell.angle_gamma   90.00
#
_symmetry.space_group_name_H-M   'P 1'
#
loop_
_entity.id
_entity.type
_entity.pdbx_description
1 polymer ?
#
loop_
_entity_poly.entity_id
_entity_poly.type
_entity_poly.pdbx_seq_one_letter_code
_entity_poly.pdbx_strand_id
1 'polypeptide(L)'
;MASVFSWIAVRGRTPRAVLDDLGLVDTGVAHSPGSSQIAGEGLADGWYVIVDYDVDPDGYVSKTQILERLSRDADVVACYQSSYGPDSAAARWKNGRQLWIVTHCCDEGEEPDNLEYDGDLPEDFPEILDDARADAADFGDCLYQVPIDLAAETTGFREDGILDLTELAWAN
;
A
#
# COMPACT_ATOMS: atom_id res chain seq x y z
N MET A 1 -13.08 5.51 -14.13
CA MET A 1 -13.70 4.95 -12.91
C MET A 1 -12.72 5.23 -11.80
N ALA A 2 -13.17 5.79 -10.68
CA ALA A 2 -12.29 6.06 -9.54
C ALA A 2 -11.93 4.70 -8.95
N SER A 3 -10.66 4.34 -9.00
CA SER A 3 -10.15 3.06 -8.50
C SER A 3 -9.64 3.30 -7.08
N VAL A 4 -10.14 2.54 -6.12
CA VAL A 4 -9.53 2.46 -4.78
C VAL A 4 -8.35 1.51 -4.90
N PHE A 5 -7.22 1.87 -4.31
CA PHE A 5 -6.04 1.03 -4.36
C PHE A 5 -5.62 0.65 -2.95
N SER A 6 -5.74 -0.63 -2.64
CA SER A 6 -5.14 -1.21 -1.45
C SER A 6 -4.13 -2.25 -1.91
N TRP A 7 -2.87 -2.09 -1.54
CA TRP A 7 -1.85 -3.05 -1.91
C TRP A 7 -0.95 -3.42 -0.74
N ILE A 8 -0.33 -4.60 -0.86
CA ILE A 8 0.73 -5.06 0.03
C ILE A 8 1.93 -5.52 -0.80
N ALA A 9 3.12 -5.19 -0.33
CA ALA A 9 4.37 -5.69 -0.84
C ALA A 9 5.02 -6.57 0.23
N VAL A 10 5.49 -7.76 -0.15
CA VAL A 10 6.16 -8.70 0.76
C VAL A 10 7.53 -9.08 0.20
N ARG A 11 8.60 -8.95 0.99
CA ARG A 11 9.97 -9.34 0.62
C ARG A 11 10.56 -10.30 1.63
N GLY A 12 11.27 -11.31 1.12
CA GLY A 12 11.86 -12.38 1.93
C GLY A 12 11.06 -13.69 1.91
N ARG A 13 9.89 -13.72 1.24
CA ARG A 13 9.08 -14.92 1.04
C ARG A 13 8.80 -15.13 -0.44
N THR A 14 8.62 -16.38 -0.84
CA THR A 14 8.25 -16.70 -2.23
C THR A 14 6.80 -16.27 -2.52
N PRO A 15 6.47 -15.83 -3.75
CA PRO A 15 5.10 -15.45 -4.13
C PRO A 15 4.05 -16.49 -3.72
N ARG A 16 4.30 -17.77 -3.99
CA ARG A 16 3.41 -18.88 -3.61
C ARG A 16 3.07 -18.90 -2.12
N ALA A 17 4.07 -18.73 -1.25
CA ALA A 17 3.85 -18.74 0.20
C ALA A 17 3.04 -17.53 0.68
N VAL A 18 3.19 -16.37 0.03
CA VAL A 18 2.40 -15.17 0.31
C VAL A 18 0.95 -15.38 -0.11
N LEU A 19 0.74 -15.91 -1.31
CA LEU A 19 -0.60 -16.23 -1.85
C LEU A 19 -1.32 -17.28 -1.00
N ASP A 20 -0.64 -18.38 -0.64
CA ASP A 20 -1.20 -19.43 0.22
C ASP A 20 -1.65 -18.86 1.59
N ASP A 21 -0.88 -17.96 2.20
CA ASP A 21 -1.22 -17.32 3.49
C ASP A 21 -2.39 -16.34 3.42
N LEU A 22 -2.63 -15.77 2.24
CA LEU A 22 -3.74 -14.87 1.96
C LEU A 22 -4.97 -15.63 1.44
N GLY A 23 -4.83 -16.91 1.10
CA GLY A 23 -5.90 -17.69 0.46
C GLY A 23 -6.13 -17.24 -0.98
N LEU A 24 -5.08 -16.84 -1.69
CA LEU A 24 -5.11 -16.43 -3.08
C LEU A 24 -4.43 -17.47 -3.97
N VAL A 25 -4.79 -17.48 -5.25
CA VAL A 25 -4.14 -18.26 -6.29
C VAL A 25 -3.85 -17.39 -7.51
N ASP A 26 -2.69 -17.59 -8.12
CA ASP A 26 -2.36 -17.00 -9.42
C ASP A 26 -3.11 -17.76 -10.52
N THR A 27 -3.89 -17.03 -11.31
CA THR A 27 -4.69 -17.60 -12.40
C THR A 27 -3.87 -17.85 -13.67
N GLY A 28 -2.67 -17.26 -13.77
CA GLY A 28 -1.84 -17.23 -14.97
C GLY A 28 -2.38 -16.33 -16.08
N VAL A 29 -3.47 -15.59 -15.83
CA VAL A 29 -4.07 -14.64 -16.76
C VAL A 29 -3.45 -13.26 -16.49
N ALA A 30 -3.10 -12.54 -17.55
CA ALA A 30 -2.62 -11.16 -17.41
C ALA A 30 -3.73 -10.27 -16.83
N HIS A 31 -3.36 -9.39 -15.90
CA HIS A 31 -4.25 -8.38 -15.35
C HIS A 31 -4.88 -7.55 -16.47
N SER A 32 -6.18 -7.33 -16.36
CA SER A 32 -6.92 -6.45 -17.24
C SER A 32 -7.68 -5.42 -16.39
N PRO A 33 -7.33 -4.12 -16.49
CA PRO A 33 -7.96 -3.06 -15.71
C PRO A 33 -9.48 -3.07 -15.84
N GLY A 34 -10.18 -3.00 -14.70
CA GLY A 34 -11.64 -3.04 -14.64
C GLY A 34 -12.26 -4.43 -14.77
N SER A 35 -11.45 -5.49 -14.83
CA SER A 35 -11.94 -6.88 -14.82
C SER A 35 -11.33 -7.74 -13.72
N SER A 36 -10.02 -7.62 -13.47
CA SER A 36 -9.38 -8.33 -12.36
C SER A 36 -9.63 -7.57 -11.05
N GLN A 37 -10.12 -8.27 -10.03
CA GLN A 37 -10.31 -7.70 -8.70
C GLN A 37 -8.98 -7.55 -7.95
N ILE A 38 -8.15 -8.59 -8.04
CA ILE A 38 -6.86 -8.66 -7.37
C ILE A 38 -5.82 -9.01 -8.43
N ALA A 39 -4.64 -8.41 -8.32
CA ALA A 39 -3.52 -8.73 -9.19
C ALA A 39 -2.21 -8.74 -8.41
N GLY A 40 -1.17 -9.36 -8.95
CA GLY A 40 0.14 -9.36 -8.31
C GLY A 40 1.31 -9.57 -9.26
N GLU A 41 2.50 -9.19 -8.80
CA GLU A 41 3.75 -9.30 -9.58
C GLU A 41 4.97 -9.30 -8.65
N GLY A 42 6.05 -9.93 -9.11
CA GLY A 42 7.36 -9.84 -8.47
C GLY A 42 8.17 -8.67 -9.03
N LEU A 43 8.70 -7.82 -8.14
CA LEU A 43 9.60 -6.72 -8.50
C LEU A 43 11.07 -7.15 -8.46
N ALA A 44 11.93 -6.37 -9.12
CA ALA A 44 13.36 -6.67 -9.27
C ALA A 44 14.12 -6.83 -7.94
N ASP A 45 13.72 -6.11 -6.88
CA ASP A 45 14.37 -6.13 -5.57
C ASP A 45 13.82 -7.20 -4.60
N GLY A 46 13.09 -8.18 -5.14
CA GLY A 46 12.58 -9.34 -4.40
C GLY A 46 11.30 -9.07 -3.61
N TRP A 47 10.65 -7.93 -3.85
CA TRP A 47 9.28 -7.68 -3.42
C TRP A 47 8.31 -8.48 -4.28
N TYR A 48 7.27 -9.02 -3.67
CA TYR A 48 6.08 -9.50 -4.35
C TYR A 48 4.90 -8.64 -3.94
N VAL A 49 4.28 -7.98 -4.90
CA VAL A 49 3.18 -7.04 -4.67
C VAL A 49 1.86 -7.72 -5.00
N ILE A 50 0.85 -7.42 -4.19
CA ILE A 50 -0.55 -7.79 -4.41
C ILE A 50 -1.35 -6.51 -4.31
N VAL A 51 -2.11 -6.22 -5.36
CA VAL A 51 -3.00 -5.06 -5.48
C VAL A 51 -4.44 -5.56 -5.43
N ASP A 52 -5.26 -4.92 -4.62
CA ASP A 52 -6.70 -5.12 -4.52
C ASP A 52 -7.39 -3.84 -5.01
N TYR A 53 -8.15 -3.98 -6.09
CA TYR A 53 -8.84 -2.89 -6.79
C TYR A 53 -10.31 -2.74 -6.34
N ASP A 54 -10.81 -3.64 -5.49
CA ASP A 54 -12.21 -3.64 -5.02
C ASP A 54 -12.22 -3.84 -3.51
N VAL A 55 -11.89 -2.77 -2.80
CA VAL A 55 -11.61 -2.80 -1.38
C VAL A 55 -12.50 -1.82 -0.62
N ASP A 56 -13.10 -2.32 0.47
CA ASP A 56 -13.72 -1.46 1.47
C ASP A 56 -12.61 -0.75 2.28
N PRO A 57 -12.71 0.58 2.49
CA PRO A 57 -11.76 1.32 3.32
C PRO A 57 -11.52 0.67 4.70
N ASP A 58 -10.29 0.59 5.22
CA ASP A 58 -9.02 1.14 4.68
C ASP A 58 -8.14 0.06 4.00
N GLY A 59 -8.75 -1.02 3.51
CA GLY A 59 -8.01 -2.10 2.86
C GLY A 59 -6.96 -2.79 3.74
N TYR A 60 -5.83 -3.20 3.15
CA TYR A 60 -4.84 -4.04 3.83
C TYR A 60 -4.16 -3.36 5.02
N VAL A 61 -4.01 -2.03 5.01
CA VAL A 61 -3.34 -1.30 6.09
C VAL A 61 -4.06 -1.49 7.44
N SER A 62 -5.39 -1.64 7.40
CA SER A 62 -6.22 -1.91 8.58
C SER A 62 -6.21 -3.37 9.04
N LYS A 63 -5.75 -4.30 8.18
CA LYS A 63 -5.73 -5.76 8.45
C LYS A 63 -4.51 -6.16 9.27
N THR A 64 -4.32 -5.54 10.43
CA THR A 64 -3.13 -5.69 11.30
C THR A 64 -2.77 -7.14 11.64
N GLN A 65 -3.75 -8.02 11.86
CA GLN A 65 -3.49 -9.45 12.10
C GLN A 65 -2.89 -10.19 10.89
N ILE A 66 -3.26 -9.78 9.67
CA ILE A 66 -2.68 -10.32 8.43
C ILE A 66 -1.26 -9.79 8.28
N LEU A 67 -1.04 -8.49 8.48
CA LEU A 67 0.28 -7.86 8.37
C LEU A 67 1.26 -8.40 9.42
N GLU A 68 0.81 -8.58 10.67
CA GLU A 68 1.59 -9.21 11.72
C GLU A 68 1.99 -10.64 11.35
N ARG A 69 1.04 -11.45 10.83
CA ARG A 69 1.33 -12.83 10.41
C ARG A 69 2.31 -12.88 9.24
N LEU A 70 2.08 -12.10 8.19
CA LEU A 70 2.91 -12.10 6.99
C LEU A 70 4.33 -11.62 7.27
N SER A 71 4.49 -10.68 8.19
CA SER A 71 5.78 -10.07 8.51
C SER A 71 6.63 -10.85 9.52
N ARG A 72 6.20 -12.02 10.02
CA ARG A 72 6.98 -12.81 11.00
C ARG A 72 8.37 -13.19 10.49
N ASP A 73 8.46 -13.51 9.20
CA ASP A 73 9.65 -13.92 8.47
C ASP A 73 9.86 -13.10 7.18
N ALA A 74 9.20 -11.95 7.07
CA ALA A 74 9.26 -11.07 5.90
C ALA A 74 9.32 -9.59 6.28
N ASP A 75 9.76 -8.79 5.34
CA ASP A 75 9.51 -7.35 5.30
C ASP A 75 8.18 -7.13 4.56
N VAL A 76 7.26 -6.38 5.15
CA VAL A 76 5.91 -6.14 4.59
C VAL A 76 5.61 -4.65 4.60
N VAL A 77 5.16 -4.12 3.47
CA VAL A 77 4.59 -2.77 3.37
C VAL A 77 3.15 -2.90 2.93
N ALA A 78 2.24 -2.18 3.57
CA ALA A 78 0.85 -2.04 3.16
C ALA A 78 0.59 -0.57 2.83
N CYS A 79 -0.22 -0.32 1.80
CA CYS A 79 -0.62 1.02 1.42
C CYS A 79 -2.09 1.01 1.01
N TYR A 80 -2.78 2.10 1.32
CA TYR A 80 -4.16 2.36 0.97
C TYR A 80 -4.27 3.79 0.44
N GLN A 81 -5.03 3.96 -0.64
CA GLN A 81 -5.42 5.24 -1.19
C GLN A 81 -6.92 5.20 -1.49
N SER A 82 -7.66 6.13 -0.89
CA SER A 82 -9.08 6.34 -1.13
C SER A 82 -9.30 6.94 -2.52
N SER A 83 -10.35 6.46 -3.20
CA SER A 83 -10.85 7.08 -4.43
C SER A 83 -11.99 8.08 -4.16
N TYR A 84 -12.41 8.20 -2.90
CA TYR A 84 -13.59 8.97 -2.47
C TYR A 84 -13.23 10.28 -1.75
N GLY A 85 -11.96 10.50 -1.44
CA GLY A 85 -11.43 11.65 -0.71
C GLY A 85 -9.91 11.52 -0.58
N PRO A 86 -9.23 12.47 0.09
CA PRO A 86 -7.77 12.45 0.23
C PRO A 86 -7.30 11.49 1.34
N ASP A 87 -8.08 10.47 1.70
CA ASP A 87 -7.64 9.53 2.74
C ASP A 87 -6.59 8.56 2.18
N SER A 88 -5.49 8.41 2.91
CA SER A 88 -4.42 7.51 2.54
C SER A 88 -3.68 7.03 3.78
N ALA A 89 -3.08 5.85 3.67
CA ALA A 89 -2.34 5.27 4.77
C ALA A 89 -1.28 4.30 4.26
N ALA A 90 -0.14 4.27 4.95
CA ALA A 90 0.92 3.31 4.68
C ALA A 90 1.52 2.82 5.99
N ALA A 91 1.88 1.54 6.04
CA ALA A 91 2.52 0.95 7.20
C ALA A 91 3.58 -0.06 6.77
N ARG A 92 4.67 -0.14 7.54
CA ARG A 92 5.67 -1.20 7.39
C ARG A 92 5.71 -2.09 8.60
N TRP A 93 5.81 -3.38 8.33
CA TRP A 93 5.82 -4.44 9.32
C TRP A 93 7.02 -5.36 9.11
N LYS A 94 7.66 -5.77 10.20
CA LYS A 94 8.77 -6.72 10.18
C LYS A 94 8.89 -7.46 11.49
N ASN A 95 9.25 -8.74 11.43
CA ASN A 95 9.34 -9.63 12.59
C ASN A 95 8.04 -9.67 13.41
N GLY A 96 6.89 -9.59 12.74
CA GLY A 96 5.56 -9.59 13.38
C GLY A 96 5.25 -8.32 14.18
N ARG A 97 5.88 -7.18 13.86
CA ARG A 97 5.65 -5.91 14.55
C ARG A 97 5.54 -4.78 13.54
N GLN A 98 4.67 -3.80 13.81
CA GLN A 98 4.63 -2.55 13.07
C GLN A 98 5.90 -1.76 13.39
N LEU A 99 6.65 -1.40 12.35
CA LEU A 99 7.82 -0.54 12.45
C LEU A 99 7.42 0.93 12.40
N TRP A 100 6.54 1.27 11.44
CA TRP A 100 5.98 2.59 11.31
C TRP A 100 4.61 2.55 10.65
N ILE A 101 3.85 3.62 10.85
CA ILE A 101 2.61 3.92 10.15
C ILE A 101 2.54 5.43 9.87
N VAL A 102 1.99 5.80 8.71
CA VAL A 102 1.63 7.17 8.35
C VAL A 102 0.20 7.14 7.83
N THR A 103 -0.66 8.00 8.35
CA THR A 103 -2.06 8.10 7.96
C THR A 103 -2.43 9.56 7.74
N HIS A 104 -3.19 9.79 6.68
CA HIS A 104 -3.85 11.05 6.43
C HIS A 104 -5.34 10.77 6.23
N CYS A 105 -6.17 11.50 6.98
CA CYS A 105 -7.62 11.44 6.94
C CYS A 105 -8.15 12.86 6.87
N CYS A 106 -9.10 13.11 5.98
CA CYS A 106 -9.81 14.38 5.91
C CYS A 106 -11.30 14.17 6.20
N ASP A 107 -11.59 13.91 7.46
CA ASP A 107 -12.97 13.87 7.94
C ASP A 107 -13.56 15.29 8.10
N GLU A 108 -14.89 15.41 7.99
CA GLU A 108 -15.60 16.68 8.21
C GLU A 108 -15.32 17.24 9.62
N GLY A 109 -14.48 18.28 9.69
CA GLY A 109 -14.13 18.98 10.92
C GLY A 109 -12.68 18.80 11.38
N GLU A 110 -11.89 17.98 10.68
CA GLU A 110 -10.44 17.93 10.87
C GLU A 110 -9.73 19.01 10.04
N GLU A 111 -8.51 19.36 10.47
CA GLU A 111 -7.67 20.29 9.71
C GLU A 111 -7.26 19.61 8.40
N PRO A 112 -7.34 20.29 7.24
CA PRO A 112 -6.98 19.71 5.93
C PRO A 112 -5.52 19.26 5.85
N ASP A 113 -4.68 19.67 6.80
CA ASP A 113 -3.27 19.30 6.89
C ASP A 113 -3.01 18.18 7.93
N ASN A 114 -4.03 17.38 8.29
CA ASN A 114 -3.87 16.34 9.32
C ASN A 114 -3.05 15.14 8.81
N LEU A 115 -1.77 15.07 9.20
CA LEU A 115 -0.93 13.90 8.96
C LEU A 115 -0.48 13.31 10.30
N GLU A 116 -0.88 12.08 10.57
CA GLU A 116 -0.46 11.32 11.74
C GLU A 116 0.60 10.30 11.36
N TYR A 117 1.60 10.13 12.21
CA TYR A 117 2.63 9.12 12.02
C TYR A 117 3.21 8.64 13.35
N ASP A 118 3.62 7.37 13.39
CA ASP A 118 4.23 6.73 14.55
C ASP A 118 5.30 5.73 14.13
N GLY A 119 6.29 5.51 15.00
CA GLY A 119 7.34 4.50 14.84
C GLY A 119 8.63 4.99 14.17
N ASP A 120 9.42 4.01 13.70
CA ASP A 120 10.76 4.21 13.14
C ASP A 120 10.68 4.49 11.62
N LEU A 121 10.33 5.72 11.27
CA LEU A 121 10.19 6.15 9.87
C LEU A 121 11.53 6.13 9.09
N PRO A 122 11.50 5.91 7.76
CA PRO A 122 12.67 6.01 6.89
C PRO A 122 13.35 7.39 6.94
N GLU A 123 14.65 7.44 6.60
CA GLU A 123 15.44 8.68 6.63
C GLU A 123 14.96 9.73 5.61
N ASP A 124 14.32 9.27 4.53
CA ASP A 124 13.79 10.13 3.46
C ASP A 124 12.42 10.75 3.80
N PHE A 125 11.76 10.31 4.89
CA PHE A 125 10.43 10.80 5.28
C PHE A 125 10.34 12.33 5.42
N PRO A 126 11.30 13.04 6.07
CA PRO A 126 11.24 14.49 6.17
C PRO A 126 11.25 15.21 4.81
N GLU A 127 12.00 14.69 3.84
CA GLU A 127 12.04 15.25 2.48
C GLU A 127 10.69 15.07 1.78
N ILE A 128 10.11 13.86 1.84
CA ILE A 128 8.78 13.57 1.30
C ILE A 128 7.72 14.49 1.91
N LEU A 129 7.77 14.72 3.22
CA LEU A 129 6.82 15.59 3.92
C LEU A 129 6.99 17.07 3.53
N ASP A 130 8.23 17.55 3.40
CA ASP A 130 8.49 18.94 3.02
C ASP A 130 8.07 19.23 1.57
N ASP A 131 8.30 18.27 0.66
CA ASP A 131 7.83 18.35 -0.73
C ASP A 131 6.29 18.40 -0.80
N ALA A 132 5.60 17.50 -0.09
CA ALA A 132 4.14 17.49 -0.06
C ALA A 132 3.55 18.79 0.54
N ARG A 133 4.21 19.40 1.52
CA ARG A 133 3.81 20.70 2.07
C ARG A 133 4.03 21.86 1.11
N ALA A 134 5.11 21.81 0.33
CA ALA A 134 5.37 22.80 -0.70
C ALA A 134 4.30 22.71 -1.80
N ASP A 135 3.97 21.51 -2.25
CA ASP A 135 2.88 21.28 -3.21
C ASP A 135 1.52 21.70 -2.63
N ALA A 136 1.28 21.42 -1.34
CA ALA A 136 0.00 21.79 -0.73
C ALA A 136 -0.25 23.31 -0.70
N ALA A 137 0.81 24.10 -0.62
CA ALA A 137 0.72 25.56 -0.70
C ALA A 137 0.25 26.05 -2.08
N ASP A 138 0.51 25.29 -3.14
CA ASP A 138 0.20 25.64 -4.52
C ASP A 138 -1.08 24.96 -5.05
N PHE A 139 -1.38 23.74 -4.59
CA PHE A 139 -2.43 22.88 -5.17
C PHE A 139 -3.56 22.48 -4.21
N GLY A 140 -3.50 22.85 -2.92
CA GLY A 140 -4.43 22.39 -1.89
C GLY A 140 -3.95 21.10 -1.22
N ASP A 141 -4.75 20.45 -0.38
CA ASP A 141 -4.31 19.29 0.39
C ASP A 141 -3.64 18.19 -0.46
N CYS A 142 -2.31 18.09 -0.32
CA CYS A 142 -1.44 17.11 -0.97
C CYS A 142 -0.82 16.14 0.06
N LEU A 143 -1.21 16.21 1.34
CA LEU A 143 -0.59 15.36 2.36
C LEU A 143 -0.98 13.89 2.21
N TYR A 144 -2.06 13.60 1.48
CA TYR A 144 -2.43 12.24 1.08
C TYR A 144 -1.38 11.55 0.22
N GLN A 145 -0.51 12.32 -0.42
CA GLN A 145 0.56 11.76 -1.22
C GLN A 145 1.70 11.23 -0.33
N VAL A 146 1.85 11.72 0.90
CA VAL A 146 2.95 11.34 1.81
C VAL A 146 2.96 9.84 2.13
N PRO A 147 1.84 9.19 2.55
CA PRO A 147 1.84 7.74 2.75
C PRO A 147 2.17 6.96 1.47
N ILE A 148 1.66 7.41 0.32
CA ILE A 148 1.82 6.76 -0.98
C ILE A 148 3.28 6.81 -1.42
N ASP A 149 3.90 8.00 -1.35
CA ASP A 149 5.30 8.20 -1.73
C ASP A 149 6.25 7.47 -0.79
N LEU A 150 5.98 7.49 0.52
CA LEU A 150 6.80 6.74 1.47
C LEU A 150 6.78 5.23 1.20
N ALA A 151 5.61 4.69 0.86
CA ALA A 151 5.46 3.29 0.50
C ALA A 151 6.16 2.96 -0.83
N ALA A 152 6.09 3.88 -1.80
CA ALA A 152 6.76 3.76 -3.09
C ALA A 152 8.30 3.79 -2.95
N GLU A 153 8.87 4.76 -2.23
CA GLU A 153 10.31 4.83 -1.97
C GLU A 153 10.82 3.60 -1.21
N THR A 154 9.99 3.03 -0.32
CA THR A 154 10.37 1.82 0.43
C THR A 154 10.40 0.56 -0.44
N THR A 155 9.53 0.46 -1.45
CA THR A 155 9.27 -0.79 -2.18
C THR A 155 9.68 -0.77 -3.65
N GLY A 156 9.83 0.42 -4.24
CA GLY A 156 9.93 0.63 -5.67
C GLY A 156 8.60 0.44 -6.42
N PHE A 157 7.48 0.21 -5.72
CA PHE A 157 6.17 0.00 -6.34
C PHE A 157 5.36 1.30 -6.41
N ARG A 158 4.81 1.61 -7.58
CA ARG A 158 3.75 2.61 -7.78
C ARG A 158 2.68 2.00 -8.66
N GLU A 159 1.41 2.24 -8.32
CA GLU A 159 0.27 1.68 -9.05
C GLU A 159 0.14 2.24 -10.47
N ASP A 160 0.50 3.50 -10.68
CA ASP A 160 0.49 4.17 -11.98
C ASP A 160 1.66 3.74 -12.90
N GLY A 161 2.53 2.88 -12.40
CA GLY A 161 3.62 2.27 -13.15
C GLY A 161 3.15 1.26 -14.19
N ILE A 162 3.93 1.09 -15.26
CA ILE A 162 3.70 0.01 -16.23
C ILE A 162 4.21 -1.30 -15.61
N LEU A 163 3.28 -2.19 -15.28
CA LEU A 163 3.55 -3.47 -14.62
C LEU A 163 2.81 -4.60 -15.36
N ASP A 164 3.46 -5.77 -15.44
CA ASP A 164 2.94 -6.97 -16.07
C ASP A 164 2.24 -7.87 -15.02
N LEU A 165 1.30 -7.26 -14.28
CA LEU A 165 0.56 -7.93 -13.21
C LEU A 165 -0.20 -9.16 -13.73
N THR A 166 -0.26 -10.24 -12.94
CA THR A 166 -1.17 -11.38 -13.16
C THR A 166 -2.41 -11.29 -12.29
N GLU A 167 -3.56 -11.69 -12.82
CA GLU A 167 -4.82 -11.80 -12.09
C GLU A 167 -4.72 -12.87 -11.00
N LEU A 168 -5.14 -12.50 -9.80
CA LEU A 168 -5.26 -13.36 -8.64
C LEU A 168 -6.73 -13.59 -8.28
N ALA A 169 -7.04 -14.78 -7.78
CA ALA A 169 -8.37 -15.15 -7.33
C ALA A 169 -8.34 -15.79 -5.94
N TRP A 170 -9.42 -15.68 -5.19
CA TRP A 170 -9.57 -16.39 -3.92
C TRP A 170 -9.56 -17.91 -4.12
N ALA A 171 -8.82 -18.62 -3.29
CA ALA A 171 -8.85 -20.07 -3.23
C ALA A 171 -10.23 -20.54 -2.73
N ASN A 172 -10.92 -21.37 -3.53
CA ASN A 172 -12.20 -21.98 -3.16
C ASN A 172 -12.09 -22.96 -1.99
#